data_AF-A0A3D9N5Q4-F1
#
_entry.id   AF-A0A3D9N5Q4-F1
#
_cell.length_a   1.000
_cell.length_b   1.000
_cell.length_c   1.000
_cell.angle_alpha   90.00
_cell.angle_beta   90.00
_cell.angle_gamma   90.00
#
_symmetry.space_group_name_H-M   'P 1'
#
loop_
_entity.id
_entity.type
_entity.pdbx_description
1 polymer ?
#
loop_
_entity_poly.entity_id
_entity_poly.type
_entity_poly.pdbx_seq_one_letter_code
_entity_poly.pdbx_strand_id
1 'polypeptide(L)'
;MRLISRIVFKLRFIYNKWVNIIYSKYATIRLKNKEFTVICNNCFGGHLYEATNRPYNTPTVGLYFFAEDYIKFISNIEDYLKEDLKFILKSRFEECKKEHKAKKYPIGVLSNNLEIHFLHYKTEQEAESKWNRRKERVEFENLLIIMNDQNRFSDKLMPQFDAIKCPKVFLSSKQRQGNNVKVISYYKGKDCVGDMYNDKIKCFKDFDLVSWIKNQK
;
A
#
# COMPACT_ATOMS: atom_id res chain seq x y z
N MET A 1 11.61 36.32 5.78
CA MET A 1 10.88 35.02 5.76
C MET A 1 11.41 33.95 4.77
N ARG A 2 12.11 34.28 3.66
CA ARG A 2 12.53 33.29 2.64
C ARG A 2 13.83 32.50 2.95
N LEU A 3 14.74 33.05 3.78
CA LEU A 3 16.03 32.40 4.05
C LEU A 3 15.91 31.31 5.13
N ILE A 4 15.24 31.61 6.24
CA ILE A 4 15.00 30.66 7.33
C ILE A 4 14.19 29.46 6.83
N SER A 5 13.14 29.68 6.03
CA SER A 5 12.35 28.61 5.42
C SER A 5 13.16 27.72 4.48
N ARG A 6 14.08 28.30 3.70
CA ARG A 6 15.03 27.54 2.85
C ARG A 6 16.02 26.70 3.66
N ILE A 7 16.53 27.24 4.77
CA ILE A 7 17.45 26.52 5.66
C ILE A 7 16.73 25.37 6.35
N VAL A 8 15.55 25.62 6.93
CA VAL A 8 14.71 24.59 7.56
C VAL A 8 14.35 23.48 6.56
N PHE A 9 13.99 23.86 5.33
CA PHE A 9 13.74 22.89 4.26
C PHE A 9 14.96 22.03 3.94
N LYS A 10 16.15 22.64 3.77
CA LYS A 10 17.40 21.90 3.53
C LYS A 10 17.74 20.95 4.68
N LEU A 11 17.63 21.40 5.93
CA LEU A 11 17.88 20.57 7.11
C LEU A 11 16.92 19.38 7.17
N ARG A 12 15.63 19.62 6.93
CA ARG A 12 14.62 18.55 6.86
C ARG A 12 14.91 17.56 5.73
N PHE A 13 15.34 18.05 4.58
CA PHE A 13 15.73 17.20 3.45
C PHE A 13 16.92 16.31 3.79
N ILE A 14 17.98 16.88 4.37
CA ILE A 14 19.16 16.14 4.82
C ILE A 14 18.79 15.10 5.88
N TYR A 15 18.00 15.50 6.89
CA TYR A 15 17.50 14.60 7.92
C TYR A 15 16.72 13.42 7.32
N ASN A 16 15.75 13.69 6.45
CA ASN A 16 14.97 12.64 5.78
C ASN A 16 15.86 11.69 4.97
N LYS A 17 16.86 12.23 4.27
CA LYS A 17 17.83 11.41 3.52
C LYS A 17 18.59 10.46 4.45
N TRP A 18 19.13 10.95 5.56
CA TRP A 18 19.86 10.13 6.53
C TRP A 18 18.97 9.07 7.19
N VAL A 19 17.76 9.44 7.59
CA VAL A 19 16.82 8.50 8.20
C VAL A 19 16.42 7.40 7.20
N ASN A 20 16.18 7.75 5.93
CA ASN A 20 15.92 6.75 4.89
C ASN A 20 17.11 5.79 4.73
N ILE A 21 18.36 6.29 4.75
CA ILE A 21 19.55 5.43 4.67
C ILE A 21 19.62 4.46 5.86
N ILE A 22 19.36 4.94 7.07
CA ILE A 22 19.35 4.10 8.28
C ILE A 22 18.25 3.04 8.20
N TYR A 23 17.03 3.45 7.83
CA TYR A 23 15.90 2.53 7.66
C TYR A 23 16.19 1.48 6.57
N SER A 24 16.72 1.89 5.42
CA SER A 24 17.14 0.98 4.34
C SER A 24 18.17 -0.05 4.83
N LYS A 25 19.23 0.37 5.52
CA LYS A 25 20.22 -0.55 6.09
C LYS A 25 19.59 -1.53 7.09
N TYR A 26 18.75 -1.02 7.98
CA TYR A 26 18.00 -1.83 8.94
C TYR A 26 17.12 -2.89 8.25
N ALA A 27 16.30 -2.46 7.29
CA ALA A 27 15.40 -3.31 6.53
C ALA A 27 16.17 -4.41 5.76
N THR A 28 17.24 -4.02 5.05
CA THR A 28 18.09 -4.96 4.29
C THR A 28 18.75 -5.99 5.21
N ILE A 29 19.32 -5.58 6.35
CA ILE A 29 19.98 -6.50 7.30
C ILE A 29 18.97 -7.45 7.95
N ARG A 30 17.77 -6.97 8.26
CA ARG A 30 16.76 -7.77 8.97
C ARG A 30 16.04 -8.75 8.07
N LEU A 31 15.76 -8.36 6.82
CA LEU A 31 15.03 -9.19 5.86
C LEU A 31 15.96 -10.09 5.06
N LYS A 32 17.24 -9.73 4.87
CA LYS A 32 18.23 -10.50 4.10
C LYS A 32 17.61 -11.04 2.79
N ASN A 33 17.54 -12.35 2.65
CA ASN A 33 17.00 -13.08 1.50
C ASN A 33 15.61 -13.67 1.77
N LYS A 34 14.88 -13.22 2.80
CA LYS A 34 13.50 -13.69 3.07
C LYS A 34 12.62 -13.24 1.91
N GLU A 35 12.09 -14.18 1.14
CA GLU A 35 11.11 -13.91 0.09
C GLU A 35 9.72 -13.76 0.70
N PHE A 36 9.00 -12.73 0.26
CA PHE A 36 7.65 -12.39 0.73
C PHE A 36 6.94 -11.50 -0.30
N THR A 37 5.62 -11.58 -0.37
CA THR A 37 4.82 -10.64 -1.17
C THR A 37 3.92 -9.81 -0.27
N VAL A 38 4.08 -8.48 -0.28
CA VAL A 38 3.14 -7.57 0.37
C VAL A 38 2.06 -7.14 -0.62
N ILE A 39 0.82 -7.43 -0.29
CA ILE A 39 -0.36 -6.89 -0.98
C ILE A 39 -0.92 -5.78 -0.08
N CYS A 40 -1.08 -4.59 -0.66
CA CYS A 40 -1.56 -3.42 0.08
C CYS A 40 -2.64 -2.69 -0.70
N ASN A 41 -3.63 -2.15 0.01
CA ASN A 41 -4.73 -1.39 -0.59
C ASN A 41 -4.28 -0.04 -1.20
N ASN A 42 -3.05 0.38 -0.95
CA ASN A 42 -2.47 1.61 -1.49
C ASN A 42 -0.93 1.53 -1.62
N CYS A 43 -0.31 2.68 -1.93
CA CYS A 43 1.13 2.82 -2.14
C CYS A 43 2.01 2.46 -0.92
N PHE A 44 1.46 2.31 0.29
CA PHE A 44 2.26 2.00 1.48
C PHE A 44 3.06 0.70 1.29
N GLY A 45 2.49 -0.35 0.71
CA GLY A 45 3.20 -1.63 0.52
C GLY A 45 4.49 -1.53 -0.32
N GLY A 46 4.58 -0.54 -1.21
CA GLY A 46 5.72 -0.39 -2.12
C GLY A 46 7.01 0.14 -1.48
N HIS A 47 6.92 0.89 -0.38
CA HIS A 47 8.08 1.63 0.16
C HIS A 47 9.22 0.71 0.64
N LEU A 48 8.87 -0.50 1.11
CA LEU A 48 9.87 -1.43 1.64
C LEU A 48 10.74 -2.02 0.52
N TYR A 49 10.13 -2.36 -0.61
CA TYR A 49 10.84 -2.86 -1.78
C TYR A 49 11.85 -1.81 -2.29
N GLU A 50 11.43 -0.55 -2.37
CA GLU A 50 12.31 0.55 -2.73
C GLU A 50 13.43 0.76 -1.70
N ALA A 51 13.09 0.77 -0.42
CA ALA A 51 14.06 0.96 0.66
C ALA A 51 15.13 -0.15 0.68
N THR A 52 14.78 -1.36 0.28
CA THR A 52 15.68 -2.53 0.25
C THR A 52 16.27 -2.81 -1.14
N ASN A 53 15.95 -2.00 -2.14
CA ASN A 53 16.31 -2.21 -3.55
C ASN A 53 15.95 -3.64 -4.06
N ARG A 54 14.80 -4.16 -3.62
CA ARG A 54 14.32 -5.49 -4.02
C ARG A 54 13.41 -5.39 -5.24
N PRO A 55 13.42 -6.40 -6.13
CA PRO A 55 12.42 -6.49 -7.18
C PRO A 55 11.02 -6.47 -6.57
N TYR A 56 10.11 -5.73 -7.20
CA TYR A 56 8.70 -5.82 -6.85
C TYR A 56 8.17 -7.20 -7.25
N ASN A 57 7.91 -8.04 -6.25
CA ASN A 57 7.22 -9.32 -6.37
C ASN A 57 5.74 -9.20 -5.93
N THR A 58 5.21 -7.98 -6.05
CA THR A 58 3.84 -7.61 -5.76
C THR A 58 3.30 -6.76 -6.91
N PRO A 59 2.06 -6.99 -7.37
CA PRO A 59 1.43 -6.17 -8.39
C PRO A 59 0.88 -4.84 -7.83
N THR A 60 0.74 -4.68 -6.51
CA THR A 60 0.05 -3.54 -5.87
C THR A 60 0.96 -2.34 -5.59
N VAL A 61 1.80 -1.96 -6.55
CA VAL A 61 2.79 -0.87 -6.40
C VAL A 61 2.35 0.35 -7.21
N GLY A 62 2.27 1.51 -6.58
CA GLY A 62 1.91 2.76 -7.26
C GLY A 62 0.45 2.83 -7.69
N LEU A 63 -0.41 2.07 -7.01
CA LEU A 63 -1.84 1.99 -7.24
C LEU A 63 -2.59 1.99 -5.91
N TYR A 64 -3.90 2.14 -5.97
CA TYR A 64 -4.78 1.91 -4.83
C TYR A 64 -6.08 1.21 -5.24
N PHE A 65 -6.76 0.70 -4.24
CA PHE A 65 -8.11 0.14 -4.33
C PHE A 65 -9.04 0.94 -3.43
N PHE A 66 -10.31 1.04 -3.83
CA PHE A 66 -11.36 1.31 -2.86
C PHE A 66 -11.55 0.09 -1.95
N ALA A 67 -11.89 0.33 -0.68
CA ALA A 67 -11.84 -0.70 0.35
C ALA A 67 -12.69 -1.94 0.00
N GLU A 68 -13.87 -1.75 -0.58
CA GLU A 68 -14.74 -2.86 -1.00
C GLU A 68 -14.11 -3.75 -2.09
N ASP A 69 -13.38 -3.16 -3.03
CA ASP A 69 -12.71 -3.89 -4.11
C ASP A 69 -11.42 -4.54 -3.62
N TYR A 70 -10.73 -3.90 -2.69
CA TYR A 70 -9.60 -4.52 -2.03
C TYR A 70 -9.99 -5.78 -1.27
N ILE A 71 -11.09 -5.74 -0.50
CA ILE A 71 -11.58 -6.91 0.24
C ILE A 71 -11.96 -8.04 -0.70
N LYS A 72 -12.68 -7.75 -1.80
CA LYS A 72 -12.96 -8.76 -2.84
C LYS A 72 -11.66 -9.35 -3.39
N PHE A 73 -10.70 -8.49 -3.74
CA PHE A 73 -9.42 -8.89 -4.30
C PHE A 73 -8.67 -9.88 -3.40
N ILE A 74 -8.47 -9.52 -2.12
CA ILE A 74 -7.70 -10.36 -1.20
C ILE A 74 -8.45 -11.63 -0.76
N SER A 75 -9.78 -11.66 -0.89
CA SER A 75 -10.59 -12.84 -0.57
C SER A 75 -10.38 -13.99 -1.55
N ASN A 76 -10.09 -13.68 -2.82
CA ASN A 76 -9.86 -14.66 -3.90
C ASN A 76 -8.65 -14.28 -4.75
N ILE A 77 -7.54 -13.91 -4.10
CA ILE A 77 -6.41 -13.26 -4.78
C ILE A 77 -5.80 -14.10 -5.90
N GLU A 78 -5.66 -15.41 -5.71
CA GLU A 78 -5.09 -16.31 -6.73
C GLU A 78 -5.90 -16.29 -8.03
N ASP A 79 -7.23 -16.26 -7.93
CA ASP A 79 -8.09 -16.25 -9.10
C ASP A 79 -8.08 -14.88 -9.77
N TYR A 80 -8.17 -13.79 -9.01
CA TYR A 80 -8.07 -12.44 -9.56
C TYR A 80 -6.74 -12.15 -10.25
N LEU A 81 -5.64 -12.77 -9.80
CA LEU A 81 -4.35 -12.62 -10.47
C LEU A 81 -4.26 -13.38 -11.79
N LYS A 82 -5.10 -14.41 -12.03
CA LYS A 82 -5.16 -15.12 -13.32
C LYS A 82 -5.96 -14.33 -14.37
N GLU A 83 -6.86 -13.46 -13.93
CA GLU A 83 -7.73 -12.68 -14.80
C GLU A 83 -6.97 -11.65 -15.66
N ASP A 84 -7.58 -11.31 -16.79
CA ASP A 84 -7.12 -10.25 -17.69
C ASP A 84 -7.49 -8.87 -17.14
N LEU A 85 -6.51 -7.97 -17.13
CA LEU A 85 -6.70 -6.58 -16.72
C LEU A 85 -7.29 -5.79 -17.88
N LYS A 86 -8.55 -5.38 -17.76
CA LYS A 86 -9.20 -4.46 -18.71
C LYS A 86 -9.16 -3.04 -18.18
N PHE A 87 -9.44 -2.04 -19.02
CA PHE A 87 -9.44 -0.63 -18.60
C PHE A 87 -10.77 0.06 -18.89
N ILE A 88 -11.12 1.01 -18.02
CA ILE A 88 -12.31 1.84 -18.15
C ILE A 88 -11.95 3.32 -18.02
N LEU A 89 -12.73 4.18 -18.67
CA LEU A 89 -12.50 5.62 -18.67
C LEU A 89 -13.06 6.32 -17.41
N LYS A 90 -14.08 5.73 -16.80
CA LYS A 90 -14.82 6.31 -15.67
C LYS A 90 -14.99 5.26 -14.58
N SER A 91 -14.49 5.57 -13.39
CA SER A 91 -14.74 4.79 -12.18
C SER A 91 -16.19 4.91 -11.75
N ARG A 92 -16.72 3.85 -11.11
CA ARG A 92 -18.01 3.91 -10.40
C ARG A 92 -17.94 4.70 -9.09
N PHE A 93 -16.73 4.97 -8.60
CA PHE A 93 -16.51 5.70 -7.36
C PHE A 93 -16.39 7.20 -7.63
N GLU A 94 -17.37 7.95 -7.14
CA GLU A 94 -17.44 9.40 -7.29
C GLU A 94 -16.26 10.12 -6.62
N GLU A 95 -15.72 9.58 -5.52
CA GLU A 95 -14.63 10.17 -4.74
C GLU A 95 -13.33 10.33 -5.54
N CYS A 96 -13.07 9.46 -6.51
CA CYS A 96 -11.87 9.57 -7.32
C CYS A 96 -11.98 10.68 -8.38
N LYS A 97 -13.18 11.22 -8.66
CA LYS A 97 -13.38 12.18 -9.76
C LYS A 97 -12.55 13.44 -9.61
N LYS A 98 -12.40 13.96 -8.39
CA LYS A 98 -11.58 15.16 -8.15
C LYS A 98 -10.11 14.88 -8.46
N GLU A 99 -9.60 13.76 -7.98
CA GLU A 99 -8.22 13.32 -8.23
C GLU A 99 -8.00 13.05 -9.72
N HIS A 100 -8.91 12.31 -10.37
CA HIS A 100 -8.80 11.96 -11.80
C HIS A 100 -8.96 13.16 -12.74
N LYS A 101 -9.66 14.21 -12.29
CA LYS A 101 -9.69 15.52 -12.98
C LYS A 101 -8.35 16.26 -12.84
N ALA A 102 -7.72 16.21 -11.67
CA ALA A 102 -6.44 16.87 -11.43
C ALA A 102 -5.27 16.14 -12.10
N LYS A 103 -5.33 14.80 -12.16
CA LYS A 103 -4.33 13.94 -12.78
C LYS A 103 -5.00 12.72 -13.37
N LYS A 104 -4.97 12.61 -14.70
CA LYS A 104 -5.43 11.40 -15.37
C LYS A 104 -4.49 10.23 -15.09
N TYR A 105 -5.08 9.08 -14.82
CA TYR A 105 -4.39 7.81 -14.63
C TYR A 105 -5.29 6.64 -15.09
N PRO A 106 -4.71 5.47 -15.43
CA PRO A 106 -5.47 4.28 -15.83
C PRO A 106 -6.33 3.72 -14.69
N ILE A 107 -7.56 3.33 -15.00
CA ILE A 107 -8.43 2.58 -14.08
C ILE A 107 -8.62 1.19 -14.67
N GLY A 108 -7.99 0.20 -14.05
CA GLY A 108 -8.12 -1.19 -14.47
C GLY A 108 -9.32 -1.86 -13.81
N VAL A 109 -9.81 -2.93 -14.43
CA VAL A 109 -10.93 -3.74 -13.95
C VAL A 109 -10.59 -5.21 -14.09
N LEU A 110 -10.77 -5.97 -13.02
CA LEU A 110 -10.76 -7.43 -13.02
C LEU A 110 -12.19 -7.97 -12.90
N SER A 111 -12.47 -9.09 -13.58
CA SER A 111 -13.76 -9.78 -13.59
C SER A 111 -14.98 -8.84 -13.77
N ASN A 112 -14.80 -7.79 -14.57
CA ASN A 112 -15.78 -6.74 -14.91
C ASN A 112 -16.31 -5.87 -13.73
N ASN A 113 -15.86 -6.06 -12.49
CA ASN A 113 -16.44 -5.34 -11.35
C ASN A 113 -15.45 -4.91 -10.26
N LEU A 114 -14.16 -5.23 -10.36
CA LEU A 114 -13.17 -4.89 -9.35
C LEU A 114 -12.23 -3.81 -9.91
N GLU A 115 -12.36 -2.58 -9.43
CA GLU A 115 -11.58 -1.45 -9.94
C GLU A 115 -10.23 -1.29 -9.24
N ILE A 116 -9.20 -1.00 -10.03
CA ILE A 116 -7.83 -0.75 -9.58
C ILE A 116 -7.37 0.60 -10.13
N HIS A 117 -6.95 1.51 -9.25
CA HIS A 117 -6.59 2.87 -9.61
C HIS A 117 -5.07 3.01 -9.70
N PHE A 118 -4.52 3.04 -10.92
CA PHE A 118 -3.07 3.06 -11.18
C PHE A 118 -2.47 4.47 -11.09
N LEU A 119 -2.56 5.09 -9.90
CA LEU A 119 -2.25 6.51 -9.64
C LEU A 119 -0.87 6.99 -10.15
N HIS A 120 0.14 6.12 -10.16
CA HIS A 120 1.51 6.45 -10.57
C HIS A 120 1.87 6.03 -12.00
N TYR A 121 0.89 5.66 -12.81
CA TYR A 121 1.08 5.17 -14.16
C TYR A 121 0.57 6.19 -15.17
N LYS A 122 1.29 6.33 -16.29
CA LYS A 122 0.95 7.29 -17.33
C LYS A 122 -0.06 6.72 -18.32
N THR A 123 0.03 5.44 -18.65
CA THR A 123 -0.79 4.79 -19.69
C THR A 123 -1.28 3.42 -19.26
N GLU A 124 -2.36 2.96 -19.90
CA GLU A 124 -2.94 1.63 -19.69
C GLU A 124 -1.91 0.54 -20.01
N GLN A 125 -1.13 0.70 -21.07
CA GLN A 125 -0.06 -0.24 -21.46
C GLN A 125 1.04 -0.34 -20.39
N GLU A 126 1.41 0.79 -19.78
CA GLU A 126 2.38 0.79 -18.68
C GLU A 126 1.83 0.04 -17.46
N ALA A 127 0.56 0.27 -17.14
CA ALA A 127 -0.14 -0.39 -16.03
C ALA A 127 -0.23 -1.90 -16.26
N GLU A 128 -0.73 -2.32 -17.41
CA GLU A 128 -0.90 -3.72 -17.80
C GLU A 128 0.44 -4.47 -17.83
N SER A 129 1.44 -3.92 -18.53
CA SER A 129 2.76 -4.56 -18.64
C SER A 129 3.40 -4.79 -17.27
N LYS A 130 3.34 -3.79 -16.38
CA LYS A 130 3.89 -3.92 -15.02
C LYS A 130 3.04 -4.82 -14.15
N TRP A 131 1.70 -4.79 -14.27
CA TRP A 131 0.79 -5.65 -13.53
C TRP A 131 1.06 -7.12 -13.87
N ASN A 132 1.03 -7.48 -15.16
CA ASN A 132 1.25 -8.85 -15.64
C ASN A 132 2.64 -9.38 -15.28
N ARG A 133 3.70 -8.58 -15.48
CA ARG A 133 5.06 -9.00 -15.10
C ARG A 133 5.24 -9.19 -13.58
N ARG A 134 4.52 -8.42 -12.75
CA ARG A 134 4.69 -8.45 -11.28
C ARG A 134 3.78 -9.49 -10.62
N LYS A 135 2.60 -9.76 -11.18
CA LYS A 135 1.71 -10.81 -10.66
C LYS A 135 2.34 -12.21 -10.79
N GLU A 136 3.15 -12.43 -11.82
CA GLU A 136 3.92 -13.68 -12.01
C GLU A 136 4.97 -13.95 -10.92
N ARG A 137 5.34 -12.94 -10.13
CA ARG A 137 6.37 -13.05 -9.09
C ARG A 137 5.79 -13.23 -7.69
N VAL A 138 4.47 -13.25 -7.56
CA VAL A 138 3.81 -13.33 -6.26
C VAL A 138 4.24 -14.62 -5.55
N GLU A 139 4.79 -14.46 -4.35
CA GLU A 139 5.14 -15.54 -3.45
C GLU A 139 3.92 -15.83 -2.56
N PHE A 140 3.13 -16.83 -2.94
CA PHE A 140 1.88 -17.17 -2.25
C PHE A 140 2.12 -17.81 -0.88
N GLU A 141 3.21 -18.55 -0.69
CA GLU A 141 3.53 -19.18 0.60
C GLU A 141 3.89 -18.14 1.68
N ASN A 142 4.34 -16.96 1.25
CA ASN A 142 4.66 -15.85 2.14
C ASN A 142 3.95 -14.56 1.73
N LEU A 143 2.64 -14.70 1.54
CA LEU A 143 1.74 -13.60 1.23
C LEU A 143 1.35 -12.82 2.50
N LEU A 144 1.55 -11.51 2.47
CA LEU A 144 1.35 -10.61 3.59
C LEU A 144 0.36 -9.51 3.21
N ILE A 145 -0.75 -9.42 3.92
CA ILE A 145 -1.82 -8.46 3.61
C ILE A 145 -1.73 -7.24 4.53
N ILE A 146 -1.71 -6.07 3.92
CA ILE A 146 -1.81 -4.80 4.63
C ILE A 146 -3.05 -4.07 4.14
N MET A 147 -3.94 -3.70 5.06
CA MET A 147 -5.04 -2.79 4.77
C MET A 147 -4.94 -1.58 5.68
N ASN A 148 -5.45 -0.44 5.24
CA ASN A 148 -5.66 0.72 6.10
C ASN A 148 -7.06 1.32 5.89
N ASP A 149 -7.43 2.26 6.76
CA ASP A 149 -8.76 2.87 6.80
C ASP A 149 -8.98 4.01 5.77
N GLN A 150 -8.18 4.08 4.70
CA GLN A 150 -8.40 5.00 3.59
C GLN A 150 -9.42 4.48 2.57
N ASN A 151 -9.69 5.27 1.53
CA ASN A 151 -10.41 4.88 0.31
C ASN A 151 -11.77 4.22 0.58
N ARG A 152 -12.64 4.93 1.32
CA ARG A 152 -14.01 4.51 1.69
C ARG A 152 -14.08 3.27 2.60
N PHE A 153 -13.06 3.01 3.41
CA PHE A 153 -13.18 1.99 4.44
C PHE A 153 -14.39 2.23 5.35
N SER A 154 -15.13 1.16 5.62
CA SER A 154 -16.24 1.12 6.58
C SER A 154 -16.03 -0.07 7.51
N ASP A 155 -16.35 0.09 8.79
CA ASP A 155 -16.29 -1.00 9.78
C ASP A 155 -17.08 -2.24 9.39
N LYS A 156 -18.08 -2.09 8.50
CA LYS A 156 -18.84 -3.21 7.92
C LYS A 156 -17.97 -4.19 7.12
N LEU A 157 -16.81 -3.76 6.63
CA LEU A 157 -15.85 -4.59 5.90
C LEU A 157 -14.91 -5.37 6.84
N MET A 158 -14.83 -4.99 8.12
CA MET A 158 -13.89 -5.60 9.07
C MET A 158 -14.09 -7.12 9.23
N PRO A 159 -15.33 -7.65 9.33
CA PRO A 159 -15.53 -9.10 9.41
C PRO A 159 -14.97 -9.86 8.20
N GLN A 160 -15.06 -9.27 7.00
CA GLN A 160 -14.50 -9.87 5.78
C GLN A 160 -12.97 -9.84 5.79
N PHE A 161 -12.38 -8.74 6.27
CA PHE A 161 -10.93 -8.65 6.48
C PHE A 161 -10.45 -9.69 7.50
N ASP A 162 -11.14 -9.83 8.63
CA ASP A 162 -10.80 -10.76 9.70
C ASP A 162 -10.84 -12.22 9.26
N ALA A 163 -11.70 -12.56 8.30
CA ALA A 163 -11.82 -13.90 7.73
C ALA A 163 -10.62 -14.33 6.86
N ILE A 164 -9.78 -13.40 6.40
CA ILE A 164 -8.61 -13.69 5.55
C ILE A 164 -7.58 -14.52 6.35
N LYS A 165 -7.14 -15.66 5.80
CA LYS A 165 -6.37 -16.67 6.57
C LYS A 165 -4.84 -16.52 6.51
N CYS A 166 -4.30 -15.58 5.74
CA CYS A 166 -2.87 -15.29 5.70
C CYS A 166 -2.48 -14.20 6.73
N PRO A 167 -1.18 -14.04 7.04
CA PRO A 167 -0.72 -12.94 7.88
C PRO A 167 -1.22 -11.60 7.38
N LYS A 168 -1.92 -10.88 8.25
CA LYS A 168 -2.59 -9.63 7.89
C LYS A 168 -2.47 -8.59 8.99
N VAL A 169 -2.49 -7.33 8.60
CA VAL A 169 -2.53 -6.19 9.51
C VAL A 169 -3.43 -5.09 8.98
N PHE A 170 -4.21 -4.50 9.88
CA PHE A 170 -5.04 -3.34 9.61
C PHE A 170 -4.44 -2.11 10.29
N LEU A 171 -4.08 -1.07 9.52
CA LEU A 171 -3.47 0.16 10.02
C LEU A 171 -4.54 1.25 10.10
N SER A 172 -4.77 1.81 11.29
CA SER A 172 -5.85 2.77 11.52
C SER A 172 -5.40 4.03 12.24
N SER A 173 -6.05 5.17 11.95
CA SER A 173 -5.91 6.37 12.78
C SER A 173 -6.78 6.32 14.04
N LYS A 174 -7.75 5.41 14.09
CA LYS A 174 -8.77 5.27 15.13
C LYS A 174 -8.56 3.98 15.93
N GLN A 175 -9.02 3.98 17.17
CA GLN A 175 -9.08 2.74 17.96
C GLN A 175 -10.13 1.81 17.35
N ARG A 176 -9.74 0.56 17.09
CA ARG A 176 -10.63 -0.50 16.59
C ARG A 176 -10.29 -1.81 17.27
N GLN A 177 -11.29 -2.68 17.41
CA GLN A 177 -11.08 -4.02 17.97
C GLN A 177 -10.43 -4.93 16.93
N GLY A 178 -9.71 -5.94 17.41
CA GLY A 178 -9.08 -6.97 16.58
C GLY A 178 -7.57 -7.07 16.81
N ASN A 179 -7.08 -8.31 16.93
CA ASN A 179 -5.67 -8.58 17.24
C ASN A 179 -4.69 -8.11 16.14
N ASN A 180 -5.20 -7.99 14.91
CA ASN A 180 -4.44 -7.57 13.74
C ASN A 180 -4.52 -6.06 13.47
N VAL A 181 -5.18 -5.29 14.34
CA VAL A 181 -5.25 -3.83 14.23
C VAL A 181 -4.02 -3.19 14.86
N LYS A 182 -3.41 -2.22 14.17
CA LYS A 182 -2.39 -1.32 14.70
C LYS A 182 -2.85 0.12 14.52
N VAL A 183 -2.91 0.84 15.64
CA VAL A 183 -3.28 2.25 15.66
C VAL A 183 -2.04 3.09 15.43
N ILE A 184 -2.04 3.88 14.36
CA ILE A 184 -0.96 4.79 14.00
C ILE A 184 -1.20 6.13 14.69
N SER A 185 -0.57 6.30 15.86
CA SER A 185 -0.73 7.44 16.77
C SER A 185 -0.40 8.77 16.10
N TYR A 186 0.47 8.78 15.09
CA TYR A 186 0.78 9.97 14.31
C TYR A 186 -0.45 10.58 13.61
N TYR A 187 -1.47 9.77 13.31
CA TYR A 187 -2.74 10.23 12.70
C TYR A 187 -3.89 10.34 13.71
N LYS A 188 -3.62 10.33 15.02
CA LYS A 188 -4.66 10.44 16.05
C LYS A 188 -5.55 11.66 15.80
N GLY A 189 -6.87 11.45 15.84
CA GLY A 189 -7.88 12.49 15.59
C GLY A 189 -8.17 12.77 14.11
N LYS A 190 -7.54 12.04 13.18
CA LYS A 190 -7.88 12.05 11.75
C LYS A 190 -8.90 10.97 11.42
N ASP A 191 -9.63 11.16 10.33
CA ASP A 191 -10.66 10.21 9.91
C ASP A 191 -10.11 8.86 9.46
N CYS A 192 -8.93 8.87 8.87
CA CYS A 192 -8.14 7.72 8.46
C CYS A 192 -6.65 8.06 8.57
N VAL A 193 -5.78 7.07 8.36
CA VAL A 193 -4.34 7.31 8.18
C VAL A 193 -4.09 8.20 6.96
N GLY A 194 -2.96 8.93 6.98
CA GLY A 194 -2.55 9.81 5.89
C GLY A 194 -1.59 9.13 4.89
N ASP A 195 -0.66 9.90 4.34
CA ASP A 195 0.37 9.42 3.42
C ASP A 195 1.46 8.63 4.16
N MET A 196 1.14 7.40 4.51
CA MET A 196 2.05 6.50 5.24
C MET A 196 3.33 6.17 4.45
N TYR A 197 3.31 6.30 3.12
CA TYR A 197 4.50 6.08 2.30
C TYR A 197 5.56 7.15 2.59
N ASN A 198 5.14 8.43 2.61
CA ASN A 198 6.04 9.54 2.94
C ASN A 198 6.27 9.69 4.45
N ASP A 199 5.31 9.31 5.29
CA ASP A 199 5.40 9.36 6.75
C ASP A 199 5.90 8.04 7.39
N LYS A 200 6.51 7.13 6.61
CA LYS A 200 6.93 5.79 7.07
C LYS A 200 7.70 5.77 8.38
N ILE A 201 8.57 6.76 8.63
CA ILE A 201 9.36 6.88 9.86
C ILE A 201 8.49 7.22 11.07
N LYS A 202 7.46 8.03 10.88
CA LYS A 202 6.52 8.37 11.95
C LYS A 202 5.61 7.19 12.26
N CYS A 203 5.24 6.44 11.22
CA CYS A 203 4.47 5.20 11.36
C CYS A 203 5.30 4.08 12.03
N PHE A 204 6.61 4.06 11.81
CA PHE A 204 7.54 3.04 12.34
C PHE A 204 7.45 2.86 13.86
N LYS A 205 7.20 3.95 14.60
CA LYS A 205 7.03 3.91 16.06
C LYS A 205 5.90 2.98 16.50
N ASP A 206 4.79 3.01 15.78
CA ASP A 206 3.59 2.26 16.12
C ASP A 206 3.52 0.91 15.38
N PHE A 207 4.17 0.84 14.22
CA PHE A 207 4.22 -0.36 13.40
C PHE A 207 5.54 -0.46 12.62
N ASP A 208 6.43 -1.34 13.10
CA ASP A 208 7.64 -1.75 12.38
C ASP A 208 7.29 -2.84 11.35
N LEU A 209 7.05 -2.43 10.11
CA LEU A 209 6.78 -3.33 8.98
C LEU A 209 7.88 -4.38 8.79
N VAL A 210 9.15 -4.01 8.98
CA VAL A 210 10.30 -4.92 8.78
C VAL A 210 10.28 -6.04 9.81
N SER A 211 10.10 -5.69 11.09
CA SER A 211 9.99 -6.71 12.15
C SER A 211 8.72 -7.54 12.01
N TRP A 212 7.60 -6.95 11.60
CA TRP A 212 6.37 -7.68 11.36
C TRP A 212 6.56 -8.76 10.28
N ILE A 213 7.15 -8.40 9.12
CA ILE A 213 7.44 -9.35 8.05
C ILE A 213 8.41 -10.43 8.53
N LYS A 214 9.50 -10.05 9.20
CA LYS A 214 10.51 -11.00 9.67
C LYS A 214 9.93 -12.07 10.60
N ASN A 215 8.93 -11.71 11.41
CA ASN A 215 8.31 -12.60 12.39
C ASN A 215 7.18 -13.45 11.80
N GLN A 216 6.83 -13.29 10.52
CA GLN A 216 5.94 -14.23 9.85
C GLN A 216 6.73 -15.49 9.49
N LYS A 217 6.02 -16.62 9.45
CA LYS A 217 6.60 -17.92 9.07
C LYS A 217 7.19 -17.90 7.66
#